data_AF-A0A4S3MRC1-F1
#
_entry.id   AF-A0A4S3MRC1-F1
#
_cell.length_a   1.000
_cell.length_b   1.000
_cell.length_c   1.000
_cell.angle_alpha   90.00
_cell.angle_beta   90.00
_cell.angle_gamma   90.00
#
_symmetry.space_group_name_H-M   'P 1'
#
loop_
_entity.id
_entity.type
_entity.pdbx_description
1 polymer ?
#
loop_
_entity_poly.entity_id
_entity_poly.type
_entity_poly.pdbx_seq_one_letter_code
_entity_poly.pdbx_strand_id
1 'polypeptide(L)'
;MRGTQFNDFISATSRVGASYFGLGGDDMFQFYSASARSKFNGGAGNDTLAGVGVSFVGGRLVPSLEGTVFNGGTGFDTIVYNVNLGGSLSRVNLSTGGAGLNSVEAQGYAIDLDLSSTSPSSFTITGTNGRDLISVFNNGLGRATALTVSGGRGNDTLELGSNFQAVTNLILRGGGGNDQITVRFAQGSDGARLDGGDGNDTIQGDVAHGEMLFGGSGRDTIVIGASAFSVVRPDTIRLGTGRDTLRLEDLDQFSLRHVGNVADFNLSDDRISVSEAFEGKVVFDDMPEAATGFDPVEQFIVVDRQEGTLSVVSNLSADIANGATLILDFGRGLNLGLRHFSYYDDVV
;
A
#
# COMPACT_ATOMS: atom_id res chain seq x y z
N MET A 1 -5.04 7.62 -35.47
CA MET A 1 -6.44 7.97 -35.11
C MET A 1 -6.41 9.20 -34.23
N ARG A 2 -7.49 9.97 -34.17
CA ARG A 2 -7.59 11.16 -33.32
C ARG A 2 -8.84 11.03 -32.46
N GLY A 3 -8.69 11.32 -31.17
CA GLY A 3 -9.75 11.53 -30.21
C GLY A 3 -10.32 12.95 -30.30
N THR A 4 -10.82 13.42 -29.18
CA THR A 4 -11.64 14.59 -28.97
C THR A 4 -11.08 15.40 -27.79
N GLN A 5 -11.83 16.38 -27.30
CA GLN A 5 -11.43 17.17 -26.12
C GLN A 5 -11.91 16.57 -24.79
N PHE A 6 -12.40 15.33 -24.83
CA PHE A 6 -12.96 14.60 -23.71
C PHE A 6 -12.31 13.21 -23.63
N ASN A 7 -12.48 12.54 -22.49
CA ASN A 7 -11.93 11.20 -22.24
C ASN A 7 -12.33 10.20 -23.35
N ASP A 8 -11.34 9.71 -24.06
CA ASP A 8 -11.47 8.77 -25.15
C ASP A 8 -10.81 7.43 -24.84
N PHE A 9 -11.38 6.35 -25.41
CA PHE A 9 -10.72 5.06 -25.48
C PHE A 9 -10.23 4.81 -26.92
N ILE A 10 -8.92 4.85 -27.12
CA ILE A 10 -8.29 4.73 -28.43
C ILE A 10 -7.53 3.41 -28.54
N SER A 11 -8.18 2.44 -29.20
CA SER A 11 -7.55 1.16 -29.49
C SER A 11 -6.58 1.26 -30.67
N ALA A 12 -5.32 0.84 -30.46
CA ALA A 12 -4.38 0.71 -31.57
C ALA A 12 -4.86 -0.37 -32.56
N THR A 13 -4.55 -0.21 -33.84
CA THR A 13 -5.17 -0.98 -34.95
C THR A 13 -4.29 -2.12 -35.46
N SER A 14 -3.40 -2.67 -34.63
CA SER A 14 -2.38 -3.67 -35.01
C SER A 14 -1.44 -3.24 -36.16
N ARG A 15 -1.43 -1.95 -36.52
CA ARG A 15 -0.54 -1.39 -37.54
C ARG A 15 0.74 -0.86 -36.89
N VAL A 16 1.89 -1.19 -37.49
CA VAL A 16 3.21 -0.65 -37.12
C VAL A 16 3.31 0.82 -37.53
N GLY A 17 3.91 1.66 -36.69
CA GLY A 17 4.24 3.05 -37.04
C GLY A 17 3.05 4.01 -37.11
N ALA A 18 1.91 3.66 -36.53
CA ALA A 18 0.74 4.52 -36.52
C ALA A 18 0.88 5.66 -35.51
N SER A 19 0.13 6.75 -35.70
CA SER A 19 0.03 7.82 -34.72
C SER A 19 -1.39 7.93 -34.17
N TYR A 20 -1.47 8.02 -32.85
CA TYR A 20 -2.69 8.14 -32.06
C TYR A 20 -2.60 9.44 -31.27
N PHE A 21 -3.73 10.16 -31.19
CA PHE A 21 -3.81 11.46 -30.53
C PHE A 21 -5.08 11.47 -29.68
N GLY A 22 -4.95 11.78 -28.40
CA GLY A 22 -6.03 11.97 -27.45
C GLY A 22 -6.66 13.36 -27.61
N LEU A 23 -5.78 14.37 -27.53
CA LEU A 23 -6.01 15.82 -27.57
C LEU A 23 -6.30 16.41 -26.19
N GLY A 24 -7.48 16.17 -25.61
CA GLY A 24 -7.80 16.65 -24.27
C GLY A 24 -8.73 15.71 -23.53
N GLY A 25 -8.71 15.75 -22.20
CA GLY A 25 -9.38 14.76 -21.36
C GLY A 25 -8.40 13.70 -20.87
N ASP A 26 -8.86 12.81 -20.01
CA ASP A 26 -8.06 11.69 -19.51
C ASP A 26 -8.25 10.50 -20.47
N ASP A 27 -7.33 10.34 -21.42
CA ASP A 27 -7.46 9.38 -22.52
C ASP A 27 -6.78 8.05 -22.23
N MET A 28 -7.37 6.95 -22.69
CA MET A 28 -6.79 5.61 -22.59
C MET A 28 -6.44 5.05 -23.97
N PHE A 29 -5.16 4.81 -24.21
CA PHE A 29 -4.65 4.11 -25.38
C PHE A 29 -4.43 2.62 -25.08
N GLN A 30 -5.06 1.74 -25.86
CA GLN A 30 -4.81 0.29 -25.77
C GLN A 30 -3.74 -0.13 -26.78
N PHE A 31 -2.58 -0.57 -26.27
CA PHE A 31 -1.49 -1.13 -27.06
C PHE A 31 -1.80 -2.56 -27.52
N TYR A 32 -1.30 -2.90 -28.71
CA TYR A 32 -1.26 -4.27 -29.23
C TYR A 32 0.16 -4.58 -29.70
N SER A 33 0.64 -5.81 -29.54
CA SER A 33 2.03 -6.20 -29.85
C SER A 33 2.50 -5.85 -31.28
N ALA A 34 1.59 -5.78 -32.24
CA ALA A 34 1.87 -5.35 -33.62
C ALA A 34 1.98 -3.82 -33.81
N SER A 35 1.78 -3.02 -32.77
CA SER A 35 1.85 -1.55 -32.80
C SER A 35 3.24 -0.99 -32.50
N ALA A 36 4.30 -1.78 -32.71
CA ALA A 36 5.68 -1.31 -32.63
C ALA A 36 5.90 -0.03 -33.47
N ARG A 37 6.87 0.81 -33.06
CA ARG A 37 7.19 2.09 -33.72
C ARG A 37 6.06 3.14 -33.74
N SER A 38 4.96 2.90 -33.03
CA SER A 38 3.82 3.82 -33.02
C SER A 38 4.06 5.01 -32.09
N LYS A 39 3.35 6.10 -32.34
CA LYS A 39 3.36 7.30 -31.48
C LYS A 39 1.99 7.46 -30.83
N PHE A 40 1.98 7.52 -29.52
CA PHE A 40 0.81 7.83 -28.71
C PHE A 40 1.02 9.24 -28.15
N ASN A 41 0.07 10.12 -28.37
CA ASN A 41 0.14 11.51 -27.91
C ASN A 41 -1.13 11.77 -27.10
N GLY A 42 -0.99 11.88 -25.78
CA GLY A 42 -2.10 12.11 -24.86
C GLY A 42 -2.70 13.48 -25.10
N GLY A 43 -2.00 14.54 -24.73
CA GLY A 43 -2.45 15.91 -24.89
C GLY A 43 -2.56 16.59 -23.54
N ALA A 44 -3.75 17.06 -23.18
CA ALA A 44 -4.02 17.63 -21.87
C ALA A 44 -4.96 16.73 -21.06
N GLY A 45 -4.59 16.40 -19.84
CA GLY A 45 -5.31 15.45 -18.99
C GLY A 45 -4.36 14.36 -18.50
N ASN A 46 -4.89 13.39 -17.78
CA ASN A 46 -4.13 12.27 -17.26
C ASN A 46 -4.26 11.08 -18.22
N ASP A 47 -3.32 10.95 -19.15
CA ASP A 47 -3.42 9.98 -20.23
C ASP A 47 -2.71 8.67 -19.89
N THR A 48 -3.28 7.55 -20.34
CA THR A 48 -2.76 6.21 -20.04
C THR A 48 -2.49 5.41 -21.31
N LEU A 49 -1.27 4.87 -21.45
CA LEU A 49 -0.96 3.82 -22.44
C LEU A 49 -0.96 2.45 -21.74
N ALA A 50 -1.98 1.63 -22.01
CA ALA A 50 -2.17 0.31 -21.40
C ALA A 50 -1.96 -0.84 -22.39
N GLY A 51 -2.03 -2.09 -21.90
CA GLY A 51 -1.97 -3.29 -22.75
C GLY A 51 -0.57 -3.68 -23.20
N VAL A 52 0.46 -3.10 -22.60
CA VAL A 52 1.84 -3.32 -23.00
C VAL A 52 2.35 -4.62 -22.39
N GLY A 53 2.22 -5.71 -23.14
CA GLY A 53 2.79 -6.99 -22.76
C GLY A 53 4.32 -6.98 -22.86
N VAL A 54 4.99 -7.40 -21.79
CA VAL A 54 6.45 -7.46 -21.72
C VAL A 54 6.94 -8.84 -21.30
N SER A 55 8.17 -9.17 -21.67
CA SER A 55 8.81 -10.44 -21.32
C SER A 55 10.18 -10.18 -20.69
N PHE A 56 10.69 -11.16 -19.95
CA PHE A 56 11.99 -11.03 -19.27
C PHE A 56 12.96 -12.08 -19.78
N VAL A 57 14.20 -11.65 -20.06
CA VAL A 57 15.32 -12.55 -20.37
C VAL A 57 16.45 -12.24 -19.40
N GLY A 58 16.90 -13.25 -18.65
CA GLY A 58 17.94 -13.07 -17.62
C GLY A 58 17.55 -12.11 -16.48
N GLY A 59 16.24 -11.99 -16.18
CA GLY A 59 15.73 -11.08 -15.15
C GLY A 59 15.69 -9.60 -15.55
N ARG A 60 15.91 -9.29 -16.83
CA ARG A 60 15.76 -7.95 -17.39
C ARG A 60 14.59 -7.88 -18.36
N LEU A 61 13.85 -6.78 -18.30
CA LEU A 61 12.78 -6.47 -19.24
C LEU A 61 13.32 -6.45 -20.68
N VAL A 62 12.72 -7.26 -21.55
CA VAL A 62 12.91 -7.19 -23.00
C VAL A 62 11.66 -6.55 -23.58
N PRO A 63 11.74 -5.31 -24.07
CA PRO A 63 10.59 -4.61 -24.60
C PRO A 63 10.13 -5.18 -25.95
N SER A 64 8.82 -5.31 -26.11
CA SER A 64 8.13 -5.51 -27.39
C SER A 64 7.88 -4.18 -28.14
N LEU A 65 8.45 -3.08 -27.64
CA LEU A 65 8.09 -1.69 -27.95
C LEU A 65 9.09 -0.95 -28.85
N GLU A 66 9.90 -1.66 -29.64
CA GLU A 66 10.98 -1.03 -30.40
C GLU A 66 10.50 0.19 -31.20
N GLY A 67 11.02 1.37 -30.84
CA GLY A 67 10.71 2.65 -31.48
C GLY A 67 9.33 3.23 -31.17
N THR A 68 8.53 2.59 -30.32
CA THR A 68 7.26 3.15 -29.83
C THR A 68 7.56 4.34 -28.94
N VAL A 69 6.76 5.40 -29.06
CA VAL A 69 6.87 6.60 -28.22
C VAL A 69 5.52 6.90 -27.60
N PHE A 70 5.51 7.16 -26.30
CA PHE A 70 4.38 7.77 -25.61
C PHE A 70 4.77 9.18 -25.17
N ASN A 71 4.03 10.16 -25.67
CA ASN A 71 4.08 11.53 -25.23
C ASN A 71 2.79 11.75 -24.42
N GLY A 72 2.88 11.82 -23.09
CA GLY A 72 1.71 12.06 -22.25
C GLY A 72 1.17 13.46 -22.51
N GLY A 73 1.88 14.47 -22.04
CA GLY A 73 1.64 15.86 -22.41
C GLY A 73 1.61 16.74 -21.17
N THR A 74 0.47 17.35 -20.88
CA THR A 74 0.24 18.06 -19.61
C THR A 74 -0.75 17.28 -18.76
N GLY A 75 -0.40 17.02 -17.51
CA GLY A 75 -1.22 16.25 -16.58
C GLY A 75 -0.35 15.22 -15.89
N PHE A 76 -0.97 14.14 -15.42
CA PHE A 76 -0.30 13.00 -14.82
C PHE A 76 -0.50 11.78 -15.71
N ASP A 77 0.50 11.49 -16.52
CA ASP A 77 0.45 10.49 -17.57
C ASP A 77 1.12 9.18 -17.16
N THR A 78 0.55 8.06 -17.56
CA THR A 78 0.95 6.72 -17.11
C THR A 78 1.11 5.74 -18.26
N ILE A 79 2.11 4.86 -18.19
CA ILE A 79 2.17 3.65 -19.02
C ILE A 79 1.99 2.42 -18.14
N VAL A 80 1.17 1.46 -18.57
CA VAL A 80 0.87 0.23 -17.81
C VAL A 80 1.37 -1.01 -18.57
N TYR A 81 2.28 -1.72 -17.93
CA TYR A 81 2.87 -2.97 -18.40
C TYR A 81 2.17 -4.18 -17.79
N ASN A 82 1.78 -5.14 -18.63
CA ASN A 82 1.32 -6.46 -18.21
C ASN A 82 2.53 -7.40 -18.18
N VAL A 83 2.88 -7.87 -16.99
CA VAL A 83 4.12 -8.60 -16.70
C VAL A 83 3.74 -10.00 -16.23
N ASN A 84 4.00 -11.01 -17.05
CA ASN A 84 3.84 -12.40 -16.64
C ASN A 84 5.21 -12.96 -16.22
N LEU A 85 5.34 -13.37 -14.96
CA LEU A 85 6.56 -13.92 -14.37
C LEU A 85 6.32 -15.36 -13.93
N GLY A 86 7.26 -16.25 -14.25
CA GLY A 86 7.22 -17.66 -13.87
C GLY A 86 8.46 -18.41 -14.32
N GLY A 87 8.51 -19.71 -14.02
CA GLY A 87 9.64 -20.58 -14.36
C GLY A 87 10.87 -20.31 -13.48
N SER A 88 12.08 -20.46 -14.03
CA SER A 88 13.33 -20.40 -13.24
C SER A 88 13.85 -18.99 -12.90
N LEU A 89 13.08 -17.93 -13.19
CA LEU A 89 13.47 -16.57 -12.82
C LEU A 89 13.39 -16.40 -11.29
N SER A 90 14.42 -15.83 -10.69
CA SER A 90 14.47 -15.49 -9.24
C SER A 90 14.52 -14.01 -8.96
N ARG A 91 14.68 -13.20 -10.01
CA ARG A 91 14.70 -11.75 -9.88
C ARG A 91 14.31 -11.09 -11.18
N VAL A 92 13.72 -9.92 -11.06
CA VAL A 92 13.36 -9.03 -12.14
C VAL A 92 13.71 -7.60 -11.77
N ASN A 93 14.35 -6.89 -12.70
CA ASN A 93 14.50 -5.45 -12.65
C ASN A 93 13.60 -4.81 -13.73
N LEU A 94 12.70 -3.94 -13.28
CA LEU A 94 11.70 -3.26 -14.08
C LEU A 94 12.26 -2.03 -14.80
N SER A 95 13.49 -1.59 -14.50
CA SER A 95 14.17 -0.47 -15.15
C SER A 95 14.04 -0.59 -16.66
N THR A 96 13.20 0.27 -17.24
CA THR A 96 12.74 0.12 -18.60
C THR A 96 13.85 0.41 -19.60
N GLY A 97 13.85 -0.36 -20.68
CA GLY A 97 14.32 0.08 -21.99
C GLY A 97 13.26 -0.41 -22.95
N GLY A 98 12.76 0.42 -23.87
CA GLY A 98 11.75 -0.01 -24.84
C GLY A 98 11.02 1.10 -25.56
N ALA A 99 10.09 1.76 -24.86
CA ALA A 99 9.40 2.92 -25.39
C ALA A 99 10.19 4.20 -25.06
N GLY A 100 10.16 5.17 -25.98
CA GLY A 100 10.50 6.54 -25.64
C GLY A 100 9.34 7.14 -24.84
N LEU A 101 9.56 7.44 -23.57
CA LEU A 101 8.57 8.09 -22.71
C LEU A 101 8.92 9.58 -22.62
N ASN A 102 7.97 10.45 -22.94
CA ASN A 102 8.11 11.91 -22.82
C ASN A 102 6.88 12.46 -22.07
N SER A 103 7.11 13.26 -21.02
CA SER A 103 6.05 13.70 -20.11
C SER A 103 5.20 12.51 -19.64
N VAL A 104 5.86 11.57 -18.95
CA VAL A 104 5.20 10.41 -18.35
C VAL A 104 5.68 10.36 -16.91
N GLU A 105 4.75 10.56 -15.99
CA GLU A 105 5.01 10.72 -14.58
C GLU A 105 5.07 9.38 -13.85
N ALA A 106 4.43 8.33 -14.38
CA ALA A 106 4.41 7.01 -13.75
C ALA A 106 4.52 5.82 -14.72
N GLN A 107 5.13 4.75 -14.22
CA GLN A 107 5.16 3.44 -14.88
C GLN A 107 4.45 2.41 -14.00
N GLY A 108 3.32 1.89 -14.49
CA GLY A 108 2.57 0.83 -13.83
C GLY A 108 3.00 -0.55 -14.29
N TYR A 109 3.07 -1.49 -13.35
CA TYR A 109 3.40 -2.89 -13.60
C TYR A 109 2.34 -3.77 -12.94
N ALA A 110 1.45 -4.32 -13.75
CA ALA A 110 0.53 -5.37 -13.33
C ALA A 110 1.26 -6.71 -13.47
N ILE A 111 1.75 -7.23 -12.35
CA ILE A 111 2.59 -8.43 -12.29
C ILE A 111 1.73 -9.63 -11.93
N ASP A 112 1.57 -10.52 -12.89
CA ASP A 112 1.11 -11.89 -12.65
C ASP A 112 2.33 -12.77 -12.35
N LEU A 113 2.44 -13.18 -11.09
CA LEU A 113 3.51 -14.02 -10.60
C LEU A 113 3.00 -15.47 -10.46
N ASP A 114 3.41 -16.36 -11.38
CA ASP A 114 3.21 -17.80 -11.24
C ASP A 114 4.31 -18.40 -10.36
N LEU A 115 3.93 -18.76 -9.13
CA LEU A 115 4.82 -19.38 -8.14
C LEU A 115 4.83 -20.92 -8.18
N SER A 116 4.34 -21.57 -9.24
CA SER A 116 4.28 -23.03 -9.40
C SER A 116 5.62 -23.74 -9.13
N SER A 117 5.59 -25.08 -8.92
CA SER A 117 6.72 -25.92 -8.43
C SER A 117 8.10 -25.79 -9.10
N THR A 118 8.21 -25.03 -10.20
CA THR A 118 9.47 -24.70 -10.89
C THR A 118 10.05 -23.34 -10.50
N SER A 119 9.33 -22.58 -9.68
CA SER A 119 9.71 -21.25 -9.18
C SER A 119 10.76 -21.35 -8.08
N PRO A 120 11.69 -20.40 -8.01
CA PRO A 120 12.70 -20.39 -6.96
C PRO A 120 12.09 -20.15 -5.58
N SER A 121 12.79 -20.60 -4.55
CA SER A 121 12.41 -20.38 -3.15
C SER A 121 12.33 -18.89 -2.78
N SER A 122 13.00 -18.03 -3.53
CA SER A 122 12.97 -16.57 -3.35
C SER A 122 12.83 -15.85 -4.69
N PHE A 123 11.96 -14.85 -4.74
CA PHE A 123 11.79 -13.97 -5.89
C PHE A 123 11.98 -12.50 -5.52
N THR A 124 12.70 -11.74 -6.33
CA THR A 124 12.91 -10.30 -6.13
C THR A 124 12.39 -9.49 -7.31
N ILE A 125 11.58 -8.48 -7.04
CA ILE A 125 11.15 -7.46 -8.00
C ILE A 125 11.77 -6.14 -7.58
N THR A 126 12.44 -5.45 -8.48
CA THR A 126 12.98 -4.12 -8.27
C THR A 126 12.39 -3.18 -9.31
N GLY A 127 11.76 -2.11 -8.85
CA GLY A 127 11.30 -1.00 -9.66
C GLY A 127 12.44 -0.18 -10.24
N THR A 128 12.13 1.05 -10.58
CA THR A 128 12.95 1.99 -11.34
C THR A 128 13.49 3.10 -10.42
N ASN A 129 13.84 4.25 -11.00
CA ASN A 129 14.17 5.45 -10.22
C ASN A 129 13.08 6.53 -10.34
N GLY A 130 12.01 6.26 -11.09
CA GLY A 130 10.84 7.14 -11.19
C GLY A 130 9.68 6.51 -10.43
N ARG A 131 8.55 7.22 -10.37
CA ARG A 131 7.34 6.72 -9.72
C ARG A 131 6.84 5.45 -10.41
N ASP A 132 6.78 4.38 -9.65
CA ASP A 132 6.32 3.07 -10.09
C ASP A 132 5.01 2.68 -9.40
N LEU A 133 4.05 2.16 -10.17
CA LEU A 133 2.81 1.59 -9.65
C LEU A 133 2.90 0.07 -9.78
N ILE A 134 3.45 -0.61 -8.78
CA ILE A 134 3.72 -2.05 -8.81
C ILE A 134 2.58 -2.78 -8.10
N SER A 135 1.76 -3.50 -8.87
CA SER A 135 0.71 -4.36 -8.34
C SER A 135 1.06 -5.82 -8.63
N VAL A 136 1.19 -6.65 -7.59
CA VAL A 136 1.57 -8.05 -7.72
C VAL A 136 0.41 -8.95 -7.32
N PHE A 137 0.04 -9.83 -8.25
CA PHE A 137 -0.96 -10.87 -8.06
C PHE A 137 -0.29 -12.25 -8.18
N ASN A 138 -0.77 -13.21 -7.40
CA ASN A 138 -0.36 -14.61 -7.52
C ASN A 138 -1.50 -15.44 -8.10
N ASN A 139 -1.30 -16.01 -9.29
CA ASN A 139 -2.24 -16.94 -9.93
C ASN A 139 -1.82 -18.42 -9.82
N GLY A 140 -0.68 -18.71 -9.18
CA GLY A 140 -0.14 -20.06 -9.01
C GLY A 140 -0.07 -20.53 -7.54
N LEU A 141 -0.64 -21.70 -7.22
CA LEU A 141 -0.65 -22.28 -5.86
C LEU A 141 0.70 -22.84 -5.38
N GLY A 142 1.84 -22.33 -5.89
CA GLY A 142 3.15 -22.81 -5.47
C GLY A 142 3.76 -21.98 -4.33
N ARG A 143 4.75 -22.59 -3.67
CA ARG A 143 5.38 -22.09 -2.44
C ARG A 143 6.61 -21.25 -2.78
N ALA A 144 6.46 -19.98 -3.15
CA ALA A 144 7.58 -19.06 -2.92
C ALA A 144 7.72 -18.89 -1.42
N THR A 145 8.83 -19.31 -0.85
CA THR A 145 9.08 -19.09 0.58
C THR A 145 9.46 -17.64 0.88
N ALA A 146 9.93 -16.87 -0.13
CA ALA A 146 10.25 -15.47 0.04
C ALA A 146 9.92 -14.63 -1.21
N LEU A 147 9.34 -13.45 -1.00
CA LEU A 147 9.12 -12.43 -2.02
C LEU A 147 9.66 -11.10 -1.51
N THR A 148 10.46 -10.42 -2.32
CA THR A 148 10.90 -9.06 -2.06
C THR A 148 10.48 -8.16 -3.20
N VAL A 149 9.76 -7.09 -2.91
CA VAL A 149 9.39 -6.04 -3.86
C VAL A 149 9.99 -4.73 -3.37
N SER A 150 10.68 -4.01 -4.25
CA SER A 150 11.23 -2.69 -3.97
C SER A 150 10.75 -1.71 -5.04
N GLY A 151 10.22 -0.55 -4.64
CA GLY A 151 9.88 0.56 -5.54
C GLY A 151 11.13 1.18 -6.15
N GLY A 152 12.08 1.56 -5.30
CA GLY A 152 13.39 2.05 -5.73
C GLY A 152 13.58 3.50 -5.32
N ARG A 153 13.71 4.40 -6.30
CA ARG A 153 13.57 5.84 -6.04
C ARG A 153 12.30 6.32 -6.74
N GLY A 154 11.75 7.44 -6.28
CA GLY A 154 10.50 7.96 -6.78
C GLY A 154 9.41 7.76 -5.73
N ASN A 155 8.26 8.37 -5.96
CA ASN A 155 7.10 8.19 -5.08
C ASN A 155 6.33 6.98 -5.60
N ASP A 156 6.55 5.82 -5.03
CA ASP A 156 6.09 4.54 -5.55
C ASP A 156 4.78 4.10 -4.89
N THR A 157 4.05 3.21 -5.54
CA THR A 157 2.89 2.53 -4.99
C THR A 157 3.10 1.04 -5.14
N LEU A 158 3.15 0.33 -4.02
CA LEU A 158 3.36 -1.11 -3.95
C LEU A 158 2.11 -1.78 -3.38
N GLU A 159 1.46 -2.59 -4.20
CA GLU A 159 0.25 -3.32 -3.82
C GLU A 159 0.45 -4.83 -4.01
N LEU A 160 0.17 -5.61 -2.96
CA LEU A 160 0.03 -7.07 -3.07
C LEU A 160 -1.43 -7.47 -2.83
N GLY A 161 -1.98 -8.21 -3.80
CA GLY A 161 -3.36 -8.73 -3.74
C GLY A 161 -3.55 -9.91 -2.77
N SER A 162 -4.79 -10.23 -2.43
CA SER A 162 -5.16 -11.21 -1.39
C SER A 162 -4.83 -12.69 -1.64
N ASN A 163 -4.31 -13.05 -2.82
CA ASN A 163 -4.13 -14.45 -3.21
C ASN A 163 -2.76 -15.07 -2.79
N PHE A 164 -1.96 -14.39 -1.96
CA PHE A 164 -0.70 -14.95 -1.44
C PHE A 164 -0.94 -15.87 -0.24
N GLN A 165 -1.18 -17.16 -0.49
CA GLN A 165 -1.43 -18.14 0.58
C GLN A 165 -0.18 -18.83 1.17
N ALA A 166 1.02 -18.58 0.62
CA ALA A 166 2.20 -19.40 0.95
C ALA A 166 3.54 -18.66 1.04
N VAL A 167 3.54 -17.31 1.09
CA VAL A 167 4.77 -16.53 1.24
C VAL A 167 5.11 -16.42 2.72
N THR A 168 6.15 -17.12 3.16
CA THR A 168 6.62 -17.12 4.57
C THR A 168 7.56 -15.97 4.91
N ASN A 169 8.07 -15.25 3.90
CA ASN A 169 8.96 -14.11 4.07
C ASN A 169 8.66 -13.07 2.99
N LEU A 170 7.70 -12.19 3.29
CA LEU A 170 7.34 -11.09 2.41
C LEU A 170 8.04 -9.81 2.87
N ILE A 171 8.71 -9.15 1.94
CA ILE A 171 9.39 -7.87 2.17
C ILE A 171 8.94 -6.88 1.10
N LEU A 172 8.34 -5.77 1.51
CA LEU A 172 8.09 -4.62 0.67
C LEU A 172 8.95 -3.45 1.13
N ARG A 173 9.53 -2.73 0.17
CA ARG A 173 10.35 -1.54 0.41
C ARG A 173 9.95 -0.45 -0.55
N GLY A 174 9.45 0.68 -0.05
CA GLY A 174 9.20 1.86 -0.89
C GLY A 174 10.52 2.32 -1.51
N GLY A 175 11.47 2.71 -0.65
CA GLY A 175 12.81 3.08 -1.04
C GLY A 175 13.05 4.56 -0.73
N GLY A 176 13.13 5.40 -1.76
CA GLY A 176 13.29 6.83 -1.54
C GLY A 176 12.30 7.64 -2.35
N GLY A 177 11.53 8.50 -1.68
CA GLY A 177 10.37 9.21 -2.21
C GLY A 177 9.19 8.98 -1.27
N ASN A 178 8.06 9.62 -1.56
CA ASN A 178 6.86 9.43 -0.73
C ASN A 178 6.08 8.21 -1.25
N ASP A 179 6.21 7.09 -0.57
CA ASP A 179 5.75 5.79 -1.03
C ASP A 179 4.41 5.39 -0.40
N GLN A 180 3.66 4.56 -1.11
CA GLN A 180 2.44 3.94 -0.63
C GLN A 180 2.59 2.42 -0.66
N ILE A 181 2.44 1.77 0.49
CA ILE A 181 2.64 0.33 0.64
C ILE A 181 1.36 -0.28 1.20
N THR A 182 0.74 -1.17 0.43
CA THR A 182 -0.48 -1.88 0.84
C THR A 182 -0.32 -3.38 0.63
N VAL A 183 -0.54 -4.16 1.68
CA VAL A 183 -0.66 -5.62 1.59
C VAL A 183 -2.04 -6.05 2.06
N ARG A 184 -2.63 -7.00 1.34
CA ARG A 184 -3.87 -7.67 1.74
C ARG A 184 -3.59 -9.17 1.68
N PHE A 185 -3.82 -9.92 2.75
CA PHE A 185 -3.71 -11.38 2.73
C PHE A 185 -5.08 -12.06 2.74
N ALA A 186 -5.09 -13.31 2.32
CA ALA A 186 -6.09 -14.27 2.75
C ALA A 186 -5.60 -14.94 4.04
N GLN A 187 -6.54 -15.34 4.90
CA GLN A 187 -6.31 -15.99 6.19
C GLN A 187 -5.10 -16.96 6.18
N GLY A 188 -4.11 -16.75 7.06
CA GLY A 188 -3.05 -17.72 7.34
C GLY A 188 -1.67 -17.46 6.74
N SER A 189 -1.39 -16.28 6.20
CA SER A 189 -0.02 -15.83 5.92
C SER A 189 0.78 -15.59 7.20
N ASP A 190 2.11 -15.74 7.14
CA ASP A 190 3.03 -15.26 8.16
C ASP A 190 3.35 -13.78 7.87
N GLY A 191 3.47 -12.96 8.92
CA GLY A 191 3.53 -11.50 8.81
C GLY A 191 4.58 -10.97 7.81
N ALA A 192 4.31 -9.77 7.26
CA ALA A 192 5.20 -9.14 6.29
C ALA A 192 6.10 -8.06 6.90
N ARG A 193 7.27 -7.86 6.31
CA ARG A 193 8.08 -6.66 6.56
C ARG A 193 7.72 -5.59 5.54
N LEU A 194 7.15 -4.48 6.00
CA LEU A 194 6.82 -3.31 5.19
C LEU A 194 7.71 -2.14 5.64
N ASP A 195 8.46 -1.56 4.71
CA ASP A 195 9.49 -0.56 4.98
C ASP A 195 9.28 0.61 4.01
N GLY A 196 8.87 1.78 4.52
CA GLY A 196 8.65 2.98 3.71
C GLY A 196 9.96 3.46 3.10
N GLY A 197 10.90 3.84 3.97
CA GLY A 197 12.26 4.21 3.59
C GLY A 197 12.52 5.69 3.84
N ASP A 198 12.98 6.42 2.82
CA ASP A 198 13.20 7.86 2.89
C ASP A 198 12.03 8.59 2.24
N GLY A 199 11.28 9.42 2.96
CA GLY A 199 10.16 10.19 2.42
C GLY A 199 8.99 10.26 3.38
N ASN A 200 7.87 10.82 2.93
CA ASN A 200 6.64 10.80 3.70
C ASN A 200 5.79 9.63 3.23
N ASP A 201 5.93 8.49 3.89
CA ASP A 201 5.37 7.23 3.42
C ASP A 201 3.99 6.96 4.02
N THR A 202 3.21 6.12 3.34
CA THR A 202 1.95 5.58 3.87
C THR A 202 1.99 4.06 3.81
N ILE A 203 1.84 3.41 4.95
CA ILE A 203 1.92 1.96 5.08
C ILE A 203 0.61 1.44 5.66
N GLN A 204 -0.03 0.54 4.92
CA GLN A 204 -1.20 -0.20 5.35
C GLN A 204 -0.92 -1.70 5.28
N GLY A 205 -0.70 -2.29 6.47
CA GLY A 205 -0.57 -3.73 6.65
C GLY A 205 -1.92 -4.44 6.57
N ASP A 206 -1.88 -5.77 6.47
CA ASP A 206 -3.04 -6.60 6.76
C ASP A 206 -3.01 -6.91 8.26
N VAL A 207 -4.03 -6.47 8.97
CA VAL A 207 -3.99 -6.25 10.42
C VAL A 207 -3.66 -7.53 11.20
N ALA A 208 -2.71 -7.40 12.14
CA ALA A 208 -2.43 -8.36 13.20
C ALA A 208 -2.14 -9.80 12.72
N HIS A 209 -1.37 -9.92 11.65
CA HIS A 209 -0.71 -11.14 11.23
C HIS A 209 0.77 -11.16 11.65
N GLY A 210 1.22 -10.22 12.47
CA GLY A 210 2.58 -10.13 12.98
C GLY A 210 3.49 -9.39 12.01
N GLU A 211 2.94 -8.40 11.32
CA GLU A 211 3.65 -7.52 10.42
C GLU A 211 4.76 -6.78 11.17
N MET A 212 5.81 -6.44 10.46
CA MET A 212 6.82 -5.50 10.91
C MET A 212 6.74 -4.27 10.03
N LEU A 213 6.16 -3.20 10.57
CA LEU A 213 5.88 -1.93 9.88
C LEU A 213 6.95 -0.91 10.25
N PHE A 214 7.64 -0.35 9.26
CA PHE A 214 8.69 0.65 9.44
C PHE A 214 8.37 1.86 8.56
N GLY A 215 8.08 3.02 9.17
CA GLY A 215 7.90 4.28 8.43
C GLY A 215 9.21 4.67 7.77
N GLY A 216 10.23 4.93 8.59
CA GLY A 216 11.57 5.21 8.11
C GLY A 216 11.98 6.63 8.46
N SER A 217 12.33 7.45 7.47
CA SER A 217 12.64 8.85 7.69
C SER A 217 11.67 9.76 6.95
N GLY A 218 11.03 10.68 7.65
CA GLY A 218 10.20 11.72 7.02
C GLY A 218 8.97 12.05 7.84
N ARG A 219 7.78 11.90 7.28
CA ARG A 219 6.51 12.09 7.99
C ARG A 219 5.58 10.99 7.56
N ASP A 220 5.70 9.88 8.26
CA ASP A 220 5.09 8.64 7.82
C ASP A 220 3.70 8.49 8.42
N THR A 221 2.83 7.80 7.70
CA THR A 221 1.53 7.37 8.19
C THR A 221 1.46 5.86 8.20
N ILE A 222 1.43 5.26 9.39
CA ILE A 222 1.18 3.82 9.54
C ILE A 222 -0.27 3.64 9.93
N VAL A 223 -0.99 2.89 9.09
CA VAL A 223 -2.42 2.62 9.23
C VAL A 223 -2.61 1.28 9.91
N ILE A 224 -3.28 1.29 11.05
CA ILE A 224 -3.69 0.11 11.80
C ILE A 224 -5.22 0.05 11.75
N GLY A 225 -5.75 -0.81 10.90
CA GLY A 225 -7.17 -1.18 10.94
C GLY A 225 -7.44 -2.16 12.07
N ALA A 226 -8.72 -2.39 12.42
CA ALA A 226 -9.14 -3.58 13.16
C ALA A 226 -10.06 -4.42 12.27
N SER A 227 -9.66 -5.66 11.97
CA SER A 227 -10.46 -6.56 11.12
C SER A 227 -10.74 -7.92 11.78
N ALA A 228 -11.71 -8.63 11.22
CA ALA A 228 -12.37 -9.80 11.78
C ALA A 228 -11.53 -11.10 11.75
N PHE A 229 -10.31 -11.13 12.28
CA PHE A 229 -9.50 -12.35 12.18
C PHE A 229 -9.72 -13.33 13.34
N SER A 230 -9.62 -14.63 13.14
CA SER A 230 -9.77 -15.59 14.28
C SER A 230 -8.46 -15.79 15.05
N VAL A 231 -7.34 -15.36 14.49
CA VAL A 231 -6.00 -15.41 15.09
C VAL A 231 -5.41 -14.01 15.01
N VAL A 232 -4.81 -13.56 16.09
CA VAL A 232 -4.16 -12.24 16.18
C VAL A 232 -2.73 -12.45 16.61
N ARG A 233 -1.80 -11.99 15.78
CA ARG A 233 -0.39 -11.81 16.12
C ARG A 233 -0.13 -10.30 16.09
N PRO A 234 0.16 -9.67 17.22
CA PRO A 234 0.36 -8.23 17.25
C PRO A 234 1.47 -7.80 16.29
N ASP A 235 1.24 -6.72 15.56
CA ASP A 235 2.23 -6.13 14.68
C ASP A 235 3.36 -5.50 15.48
N THR A 236 4.53 -5.34 14.86
CA THR A 236 5.64 -4.56 15.39
C THR A 236 5.75 -3.28 14.58
N ILE A 237 5.51 -2.15 15.21
CA ILE A 237 5.43 -0.85 14.57
C ILE A 237 6.64 -0.02 14.99
N ARG A 238 7.36 0.50 14.00
CA ARG A 238 8.37 1.54 14.17
C ARG A 238 8.05 2.70 13.26
N LEU A 239 7.74 3.85 13.84
CA LEU A 239 7.44 5.07 13.10
C LEU A 239 8.71 5.62 12.46
N GLY A 240 9.83 5.55 13.17
CA GLY A 240 11.12 6.00 12.68
C GLY A 240 11.44 7.43 13.10
N THR A 241 12.05 8.20 12.21
CA THR A 241 12.43 9.59 12.48
C THR A 241 11.50 10.54 11.76
N GLY A 242 11.01 11.55 12.48
CA GLY A 242 10.20 12.57 11.86
C GLY A 242 9.00 12.92 12.71
N ARG A 243 7.95 13.42 12.06
CA ARG A 243 6.66 13.66 12.70
C ARG A 243 5.66 12.69 12.10
N ASP A 244 5.51 11.57 12.75
CA ASP A 244 4.80 10.44 12.17
C ASP A 244 3.38 10.34 12.74
N THR A 245 2.53 9.62 12.03
CA THR A 245 1.13 9.43 12.37
C THR A 245 0.83 7.95 12.45
N LEU A 246 0.40 7.50 13.63
CA LEU A 246 -0.24 6.21 13.80
C LEU A 246 -1.75 6.40 13.61
N ARG A 247 -2.28 5.96 12.48
CA ARG A 247 -3.69 6.13 12.13
C ARG A 247 -4.48 4.87 12.46
N LEU A 248 -5.54 5.02 13.24
CA LEU A 248 -6.40 3.92 13.65
C LEU A 248 -7.71 3.95 12.86
N GLU A 249 -7.99 2.89 12.13
CA GLU A 249 -9.20 2.72 11.31
C GLU A 249 -10.05 1.52 11.79
N ASP A 250 -11.32 1.47 11.39
CA ASP A 250 -12.24 0.34 11.62
C ASP A 250 -12.37 -0.11 13.09
N LEU A 251 -12.29 0.85 14.03
CA LEU A 251 -12.26 0.62 15.47
C LEU A 251 -13.55 0.02 16.06
N ASP A 252 -14.65 0.03 15.30
CA ASP A 252 -15.99 -0.31 15.76
C ASP A 252 -16.32 -1.81 15.70
N GLN A 253 -15.47 -2.62 15.07
CA GLN A 253 -15.92 -3.92 14.59
C GLN A 253 -15.69 -5.16 15.49
N PHE A 254 -14.86 -5.21 16.54
CA PHE A 254 -14.44 -6.52 17.11
C PHE A 254 -14.21 -6.68 18.63
N SER A 255 -14.08 -7.94 19.08
CA SER A 255 -13.72 -8.37 20.44
C SER A 255 -12.24 -8.08 20.78
N LEU A 256 -11.86 -8.11 22.07
CA LEU A 256 -10.49 -7.96 22.62
C LEU A 256 -9.36 -8.48 21.72
N ARG A 257 -8.57 -7.58 21.11
CA ARG A 257 -7.39 -7.94 20.30
C ARG A 257 -6.22 -7.01 20.57
N HIS A 258 -5.06 -7.61 20.87
CA HIS A 258 -3.78 -6.90 20.83
C HIS A 258 -3.32 -6.81 19.38
N VAL A 259 -3.47 -5.63 18.76
CA VAL A 259 -3.25 -5.45 17.32
C VAL A 259 -1.82 -5.05 16.98
N GLY A 260 -1.10 -4.40 17.90
CA GLY A 260 0.28 -4.00 17.62
C GLY A 260 1.05 -3.45 18.82
N ASN A 261 2.37 -3.55 18.71
CA ASN A 261 3.36 -3.01 19.62
C ASN A 261 4.08 -1.83 18.94
N VAL A 262 3.94 -0.63 19.48
CA VAL A 262 4.57 0.59 18.98
C VAL A 262 5.90 0.79 19.70
N ALA A 263 7.01 0.55 19.00
CA ALA A 263 8.31 0.41 19.65
C ALA A 263 9.07 1.73 19.88
N ASP A 264 8.75 2.80 19.15
CA ASP A 264 9.56 4.02 19.13
C ASP A 264 8.75 5.33 19.13
N PHE A 265 7.48 5.31 19.55
CA PHE A 265 6.64 6.52 19.60
C PHE A 265 7.30 7.67 20.36
N ASN A 266 7.42 8.81 19.68
CA ASN A 266 8.01 10.03 20.16
C ASN A 266 6.94 11.08 20.51
N LEU A 267 6.76 11.32 21.80
CA LEU A 267 5.77 12.26 22.34
C LEU A 267 5.91 13.71 21.83
N SER A 268 7.10 14.16 21.40
CA SER A 268 7.24 15.53 20.87
C SER A 268 6.70 15.68 19.46
N ASP A 269 6.82 14.63 18.66
CA ASP A 269 6.70 14.71 17.21
C ASP A 269 5.51 13.90 16.67
N ASP A 270 5.28 12.71 17.20
CA ASP A 270 4.32 11.76 16.65
C ASP A 270 2.90 12.03 17.10
N ARG A 271 1.94 11.57 16.29
CA ARG A 271 0.50 11.73 16.51
C ARG A 271 -0.23 10.41 16.35
N ILE A 272 -1.34 10.30 17.06
CA ILE A 272 -2.32 9.22 16.92
C ILE A 272 -3.53 9.83 16.22
N SER A 273 -3.85 9.35 15.03
CA SER A 273 -5.01 9.84 14.27
C SER A 273 -6.14 8.84 14.36
N VAL A 274 -7.33 9.30 14.73
CA VAL A 274 -8.53 8.46 14.92
C VAL A 274 -9.72 9.11 14.22
N SER A 275 -10.78 8.34 13.99
CA SER A 275 -12.01 8.88 13.39
C SER A 275 -12.59 10.04 14.21
N GLU A 276 -13.18 11.03 13.54
CA GLU A 276 -13.98 12.11 14.14
C GLU A 276 -15.14 11.57 15.01
N ALA A 277 -15.59 10.33 14.81
CA ALA A 277 -16.57 9.67 15.68
C ALA A 277 -16.11 9.54 17.15
N PHE A 278 -14.79 9.60 17.37
CA PHE A 278 -14.14 9.60 18.69
C PHE A 278 -13.73 11.00 19.18
N GLU A 279 -14.09 12.08 18.48
CA GLU A 279 -13.84 13.43 18.96
C GLU A 279 -14.55 13.64 20.32
N GLY A 280 -13.78 14.08 21.31
CA GLY A 280 -14.27 14.22 22.70
C GLY A 280 -14.45 12.91 23.48
N LYS A 281 -14.11 11.75 22.91
CA LYS A 281 -14.26 10.41 23.54
C LYS A 281 -12.92 9.74 23.88
N VAL A 282 -11.85 10.53 23.99
CA VAL A 282 -10.55 10.06 24.47
C VAL A 282 -10.46 10.33 25.98
N VAL A 283 -10.31 9.27 26.77
CA VAL A 283 -10.20 9.30 28.23
C VAL A 283 -8.84 8.74 28.67
N PHE A 284 -8.35 9.18 29.84
CA PHE A 284 -7.01 8.86 30.33
C PHE A 284 -7.09 8.22 31.71
N ASP A 285 -6.39 7.10 31.87
CA ASP A 285 -6.21 6.27 33.08
C ASP A 285 -7.48 5.67 33.71
N ASP A 286 -8.62 6.34 33.58
CA ASP A 286 -9.89 5.90 34.13
C ASP A 286 -10.87 5.49 33.02
N MET A 287 -11.67 4.47 33.33
CA MET A 287 -12.80 4.08 32.48
C MET A 287 -13.90 5.14 32.54
N PRO A 288 -14.66 5.33 31.45
CA PRO A 288 -15.96 5.98 31.53
C PRO A 288 -16.84 5.22 32.53
N GLU A 289 -17.59 5.94 33.39
CA GLU A 289 -18.53 5.28 34.30
C GLU A 289 -19.52 4.42 33.49
N ALA A 290 -19.73 3.17 33.95
CA ALA A 290 -20.65 2.27 33.29
C ALA A 290 -22.07 2.87 33.29
N ALA A 291 -22.66 3.06 32.12
CA ALA A 291 -23.98 3.68 32.02
C ALA A 291 -25.04 2.80 32.69
N THR A 292 -25.70 3.30 33.73
CA THR A 292 -26.80 2.59 34.38
C THR A 292 -28.12 2.94 33.69
N GLY A 293 -28.64 2.07 32.82
CA GLY A 293 -29.95 2.27 32.18
C GLY A 293 -30.02 1.84 30.71
N PHE A 294 -31.02 2.33 29.98
CA PHE A 294 -31.19 2.14 28.52
C PHE A 294 -30.32 3.13 27.71
N ASP A 295 -29.10 3.42 28.15
CA ASP A 295 -28.21 4.31 27.40
C ASP A 295 -27.69 3.62 26.12
N PRO A 296 -27.50 4.38 25.03
CA PRO A 296 -26.86 3.85 23.84
C PRO A 296 -25.44 3.38 24.17
N VAL A 297 -25.01 2.29 23.52
CA VAL A 297 -23.63 1.83 23.60
C VAL A 297 -22.73 2.87 22.93
N GLU A 298 -21.85 3.49 23.69
CA GLU A 298 -20.86 4.44 23.21
C GLU A 298 -19.46 3.83 23.33
N GLN A 299 -18.61 4.09 22.34
CA GLN A 299 -17.22 3.67 22.34
C GLN A 299 -16.29 4.84 22.70
N PHE A 300 -15.24 4.53 23.45
CA PHE A 300 -14.23 5.47 23.93
C PHE A 300 -12.85 4.93 23.61
N ILE A 301 -11.90 5.84 23.41
CA ILE A 301 -10.49 5.52 23.44
C ILE A 301 -10.00 5.74 24.87
N VAL A 302 -9.59 4.68 25.55
CA VAL A 302 -8.96 4.72 26.87
C VAL A 302 -7.46 4.64 26.69
N VAL A 303 -6.75 5.59 27.26
CA VAL A 303 -5.29 5.61 27.31
C VAL A 303 -4.84 5.35 28.74
N ASP A 304 -4.30 4.17 29.00
CA ASP A 304 -3.62 3.86 30.26
C ASP A 304 -2.18 4.37 30.16
N ARG A 305 -1.88 5.46 30.86
CA ARG A 305 -0.54 6.08 30.79
C ARG A 305 0.49 5.37 31.65
N GLN A 306 0.08 4.55 32.61
CA GLN A 306 1.00 3.78 33.45
C GLN A 306 1.50 2.55 32.70
N GLU A 307 0.56 1.79 32.14
CA GLU A 307 0.89 0.61 31.32
C GLU A 307 1.38 1.02 29.94
N GLY A 308 0.97 2.20 29.44
CA GLY A 308 1.31 2.65 28.10
C GLY A 308 0.51 1.91 27.04
N THR A 309 -0.80 1.79 27.25
CA THR A 309 -1.69 1.14 26.30
C THR A 309 -2.77 2.10 25.83
N LEU A 310 -3.19 1.93 24.58
CA LEU A 310 -4.37 2.57 24.01
C LEU A 310 -5.36 1.48 23.67
N SER A 311 -6.57 1.60 24.22
CA SER A 311 -7.64 0.64 24.01
C SER A 311 -8.92 1.32 23.53
N VAL A 312 -9.69 0.65 22.67
CA VAL A 312 -11.08 1.06 22.38
C VAL A 312 -12.00 0.25 23.28
N VAL A 313 -12.85 0.91 24.07
CA VAL A 313 -13.76 0.25 25.02
C VAL A 313 -15.18 0.77 24.84
N SER A 314 -16.19 0.01 25.28
CA SER A 314 -17.56 0.53 25.40
C SER A 314 -17.87 1.03 26.82
N ASN A 315 -18.81 1.98 26.94
CA ASN A 315 -19.39 2.43 28.22
C ASN A 315 -20.18 1.35 28.98
N LEU A 316 -20.33 0.14 28.42
CA LEU A 316 -20.90 -1.02 29.12
C LEU A 316 -19.82 -1.96 29.66
N SER A 317 -18.54 -1.70 29.39
CA SER A 317 -17.44 -2.49 29.93
C SER A 317 -17.20 -2.17 31.41
N ALA A 318 -17.10 -3.20 32.24
CA ALA A 318 -16.74 -3.08 33.65
C ALA A 318 -15.21 -3.15 33.89
N ASP A 319 -14.41 -3.46 32.87
CA ASP A 319 -12.96 -3.69 32.99
C ASP A 319 -12.24 -3.36 31.67
N ILE A 320 -11.17 -2.56 31.76
CA ILE A 320 -10.33 -2.16 30.61
C ILE A 320 -9.81 -3.42 29.89
N ALA A 321 -9.46 -4.46 30.66
CA ALA A 321 -8.89 -5.70 30.14
C ALA A 321 -9.92 -6.65 29.51
N ASN A 322 -11.20 -6.57 29.89
CA ASN A 322 -12.23 -7.53 29.44
C ASN A 322 -13.29 -6.95 28.49
N GLY A 323 -13.32 -5.63 28.27
CA GLY A 323 -14.22 -5.00 27.29
C GLY A 323 -13.55 -4.06 26.29
N ALA A 324 -12.23 -4.15 26.14
CA ALA A 324 -11.55 -3.55 25.01
C ALA A 324 -11.84 -4.31 23.70
N THR A 325 -11.83 -3.61 22.58
CA THR A 325 -12.05 -4.14 21.22
C THR A 325 -10.74 -4.13 20.41
N LEU A 326 -9.82 -3.25 20.81
CA LEU A 326 -8.48 -3.09 20.25
C LEU A 326 -7.54 -2.69 21.38
N ILE A 327 -6.31 -3.20 21.38
CA ILE A 327 -5.22 -2.83 22.30
C ILE A 327 -3.97 -2.57 21.45
N LEU A 328 -3.42 -1.37 21.58
CA LEU A 328 -2.09 -0.99 21.13
C LEU A 328 -1.19 -0.80 22.34
N ASP A 329 -0.05 -1.47 22.33
CA ASP A 329 0.92 -1.43 23.42
C ASP A 329 2.14 -0.62 23.00
N PHE A 330 2.52 0.38 23.78
CA PHE A 330 3.71 1.19 23.52
C PHE A 330 4.95 0.69 24.30
N GLY A 331 4.81 -0.42 25.04
CA GLY A 331 5.86 -1.13 25.78
C GLY A 331 6.36 -0.40 27.03
N ARG A 332 5.79 0.76 27.37
CA ARG A 332 6.16 1.60 28.51
C ARG A 332 5.09 2.65 28.78
N GLY A 333 4.96 3.06 30.03
CA GLY A 333 4.16 4.22 30.40
C GLY A 333 4.53 5.48 29.61
N LEU A 334 3.51 6.16 29.07
CA LEU A 334 3.64 7.32 28.21
C LEU A 334 2.63 8.39 28.62
N ASN A 335 3.11 9.61 28.82
CA ASN A 335 2.27 10.76 29.17
C ASN A 335 1.58 11.35 27.93
N LEU A 336 0.76 10.52 27.29
CA LEU A 336 -0.15 10.93 26.23
C LEU A 336 -1.22 11.87 26.79
N GLY A 337 -1.83 12.61 25.86
CA GLY A 337 -2.75 13.69 26.14
C GLY A 337 -3.37 14.16 24.83
N LEU A 338 -4.49 14.88 24.90
CA LEU A 338 -5.28 15.24 23.71
C LEU A 338 -4.48 15.93 22.59
N ARG A 339 -3.40 16.68 22.92
CA ARG A 339 -2.52 17.31 21.94
C ARG A 339 -1.79 16.34 20.99
N HIS A 340 -1.72 15.06 21.36
CA HIS A 340 -1.08 14.02 20.56
C HIS A 340 -2.10 13.31 19.64
N PHE A 341 -3.38 13.68 19.73
CA PHE A 341 -4.43 13.15 18.89
C PHE A 341 -4.78 14.11 17.76
N SER A 342 -5.07 13.54 16.59
CA SER A 342 -5.73 14.20 15.47
C SER A 342 -6.97 13.40 15.07
N TYR A 343 -7.89 14.06 14.38
CA TYR A 343 -9.14 13.45 13.94
C TYR A 343 -9.22 13.49 12.41
N TYR A 344 -9.76 12.43 11.81
CA TYR A 344 -10.00 12.35 10.37
C TYR A 344 -11.44 11.93 10.10
N ASP A 345 -12.00 12.41 9.00
CA ASP A 345 -13.36 12.05 8.55
C ASP A 345 -13.33 10.67 7.88
N ASP A 346 -14.18 9.75 8.33
CA ASP A 346 -14.34 8.41 7.74
C ASP A 346 -15.09 8.45 6.39
N VAL A 347 -15.66 9.59 6.00
CA VAL A 347 -16.38 9.74 4.73
C VAL A 347 -15.39 9.93 3.57
N VAL A 348 -14.84 8.81 3.07
CA VAL A 348 -14.22 8.70 1.73
C VAL A 348 -14.83 7.51 0.98
#